data_AF-A0A2D6JT56-F1
#
_entry.id   AF-A0A2D6JT56-F1
#
_cell.length_a   1.000
_cell.length_b   1.000
_cell.length_c   1.000
_cell.angle_alpha   90.00
_cell.angle_beta   90.00
_cell.angle_gamma   90.00
#
_symmetry.space_group_name_H-M   'P 1'
#
loop_
_entity.id
_entity.type
_entity.pdbx_description
1 polymer ?
#
loop_
_entity_poly.entity_id
_entity_poly.type
_entity_poly.pdbx_seq_one_letter_code
_entity_poly.pdbx_strand_id
1 'polypeptide(L)'
;MRNKEIAVAAVFLMMSILCSRIWAHCQIPCGIYDDPARFNSMLENVQTIEKSIKQIESLSTEKVQNWNQLVRWIDNKEVHADKLAETVTYYFMAQQIKPLDAADDAVREKYVREVTLLHEILFNSMKAKQNTALKYCTKLRELILQFRQSFLGEKSH
;
A
#
# COMPACT_ATOMS: atom_id res chain seq x y z
N MET A 1 -17.09 -47.42 3.34
CA MET A 1 -15.83 -46.74 2.99
C MET A 1 -16.10 -45.35 2.41
N ARG A 2 -16.97 -45.23 1.41
CA ARG A 2 -17.41 -43.96 0.78
C ARG A 2 -17.77 -42.81 1.73
N ASN A 3 -18.52 -43.06 2.82
CA ASN A 3 -18.92 -41.98 3.74
C ASN A 3 -17.76 -41.45 4.61
N LYS A 4 -16.74 -42.30 4.89
CA LYS A 4 -15.54 -41.87 5.61
C LYS A 4 -14.63 -41.03 4.70
N GLU A 5 -14.53 -41.39 3.43
CA GLU A 5 -13.76 -40.64 2.42
C GLU A 5 -14.39 -39.26 2.13
N ILE A 6 -15.73 -39.18 2.05
CA ILE A 6 -16.44 -37.89 1.89
C ILE A 6 -16.24 -37.00 3.11
N ALA A 7 -16.27 -37.57 4.32
CA ALA A 7 -16.02 -36.81 5.54
C ALA A 7 -14.57 -36.27 5.60
N VAL A 8 -13.59 -37.08 5.19
CA VAL A 8 -12.18 -36.67 5.13
C VAL A 8 -11.97 -35.56 4.09
N ALA A 9 -12.57 -35.67 2.91
CA ALA A 9 -12.48 -34.64 1.87
C ALA A 9 -13.15 -33.32 2.30
N ALA A 10 -14.29 -33.38 3.00
CA ALA A 10 -14.99 -32.21 3.51
C ALA A 10 -14.18 -31.48 4.60
N VAL A 11 -13.51 -32.23 5.49
CA VAL A 11 -12.60 -31.66 6.50
C VAL A 11 -11.41 -30.98 5.82
N PHE A 12 -10.80 -31.61 4.81
CA PHE A 12 -9.69 -31.02 4.06
C PHE A 12 -10.09 -29.73 3.31
N LEU A 13 -11.29 -29.71 2.72
CA LEU A 13 -11.84 -28.55 2.02
C LEU A 13 -12.18 -27.39 2.99
N MET A 14 -12.67 -27.71 4.20
CA MET A 14 -12.91 -26.68 5.22
C MET A 14 -11.60 -26.09 5.77
N MET A 15 -10.55 -26.91 5.89
CA MET A 15 -9.23 -26.51 6.36
C MET A 15 -8.49 -25.61 5.34
N SER A 16 -8.69 -25.81 4.03
CA SER A 16 -8.11 -24.96 2.99
C SER A 16 -8.82 -23.61 2.84
N ILE A 17 -10.12 -23.54 3.11
CA ILE A 17 -10.90 -22.28 3.10
C ILE A 17 -10.54 -21.38 4.30
N LEU A 18 -10.08 -21.94 5.42
CA LEU A 18 -9.61 -21.19 6.58
C LEU A 18 -8.15 -20.70 6.45
N CYS A 19 -7.37 -21.23 5.50
CA CYS A 19 -5.92 -21.00 5.38
C CYS A 19 -5.53 -19.81 4.48
N SER A 20 -6.49 -19.11 3.84
CA SER A 20 -6.19 -18.04 2.87
C SER A 20 -6.21 -16.62 3.46
N ARG A 21 -6.22 -16.46 4.79
CA ARG A 21 -5.91 -15.15 5.41
C ARG A 21 -4.39 -14.98 5.59
N ILE A 22 -3.65 -15.02 4.49
CA ILE A 22 -2.27 -14.53 4.51
C ILE A 22 -2.33 -13.00 4.48
N TRP A 23 -2.53 -12.40 5.65
CA TRP A 23 -2.05 -11.05 5.92
C TRP A 23 -0.52 -11.14 6.02
N ALA A 24 0.15 -11.26 4.87
CA ALA A 24 1.61 -11.24 4.82
C ALA A 24 2.10 -9.84 5.21
N HIS A 25 2.48 -9.66 6.48
CA HIS A 25 3.41 -8.63 6.95
C HIS A 25 3.85 -8.95 8.40
N CYS A 26 4.32 -10.20 8.61
CA CYS A 26 4.69 -10.70 9.93
C CYS A 26 5.95 -10.02 10.51
N GLN A 27 6.64 -9.13 9.77
CA GLN A 27 7.93 -8.51 10.13
C GLN A 27 9.02 -9.51 10.57
N ILE A 28 8.75 -10.80 10.41
CA ILE A 28 9.67 -11.92 10.55
C ILE A 28 10.32 -12.13 9.18
N PRO A 29 11.63 -12.41 9.11
CA PRO A 29 12.33 -12.67 7.85
C PRO A 29 11.91 -14.02 7.24
N CYS A 30 10.66 -14.12 6.80
CA CYS A 30 10.08 -15.34 6.25
C CYS A 30 10.45 -15.58 4.78
N GLY A 31 11.03 -14.58 4.09
CA GLY A 31 11.45 -14.70 2.70
C GLY A 31 10.32 -14.70 1.67
N ILE A 32 9.06 -14.48 2.08
CA ILE A 32 7.89 -14.49 1.22
C ILE A 32 7.53 -13.04 0.86
N TYR A 33 7.92 -12.63 -0.34
CA TYR A 33 7.75 -11.27 -0.86
C TYR A 33 7.02 -11.30 -2.21
N ASP A 34 6.08 -10.38 -2.40
CA ASP A 34 5.40 -10.13 -3.67
C ASP A 34 5.41 -8.62 -3.90
N ASP A 35 6.54 -8.14 -4.43
CA ASP A 35 6.77 -6.71 -4.63
C ASP A 35 5.77 -6.10 -5.61
N PRO A 36 5.44 -6.72 -6.78
CA PRO A 36 4.39 -6.21 -7.66
C PRO A 36 3.04 -6.02 -6.95
N ALA A 37 2.62 -6.97 -6.11
CA ALA A 37 1.38 -6.84 -5.35
C ALA A 37 1.43 -5.68 -4.35
N ARG A 38 2.60 -5.37 -3.75
CA ARG A 38 2.75 -4.19 -2.88
C ARG A 38 2.55 -2.90 -3.62
N PHE A 39 3.13 -2.76 -4.82
CA PHE A 39 2.90 -1.58 -5.64
C PHE A 39 1.44 -1.42 -6.04
N ASN A 40 0.77 -2.50 -6.42
CA ASN A 40 -0.66 -2.47 -6.74
C ASN A 40 -1.48 -2.02 -5.52
N SER A 41 -1.22 -2.58 -4.34
CA SER A 41 -1.89 -2.18 -3.11
C SER A 41 -1.61 -0.71 -2.73
N MET A 42 -0.40 -0.21 -2.93
CA MET A 42 -0.10 1.21 -2.74
C MET A 42 -0.92 2.10 -3.67
N LEU A 43 -1.05 1.74 -4.95
CA LEU A 43 -1.86 2.48 -5.92
C LEU A 43 -3.36 2.42 -5.59
N GLU A 44 -3.86 1.27 -5.12
CA GLU A 44 -5.24 1.11 -4.64
C GLU A 44 -5.52 1.98 -3.40
N ASN A 45 -4.56 2.09 -2.47
CA ASN A 45 -4.66 3.01 -1.34
C ASN A 45 -4.78 4.46 -1.83
N VAL A 46 -3.95 4.89 -2.79
CA VAL A 46 -4.04 6.24 -3.38
C VAL A 46 -5.38 6.48 -4.09
N GLN A 47 -5.89 5.50 -4.83
CA GLN A 47 -7.22 5.58 -5.45
C GLN A 47 -8.33 5.74 -4.41
N THR A 48 -8.22 5.04 -3.29
CA THR A 48 -9.20 5.11 -2.19
C THR A 48 -9.14 6.47 -1.46
N ILE A 49 -7.94 7.00 -1.24
CA ILE A 49 -7.72 8.36 -0.71
C ILE A 49 -8.39 9.39 -1.64
N GLU A 50 -8.11 9.35 -2.94
CA GLU A 50 -8.71 10.26 -3.91
C GLU A 50 -10.24 10.17 -3.93
N LYS A 51 -10.80 8.95 -3.94
CA LYS A 51 -12.25 8.77 -3.88
C LYS A 51 -12.82 9.40 -2.62
N SER A 52 -12.18 9.18 -1.47
CA SER A 52 -12.61 9.75 -0.20
C SER A 52 -12.58 11.27 -0.21
N ILE A 53 -11.52 11.89 -0.77
CA ILE A 53 -11.42 13.34 -0.96
C ILE A 53 -12.59 13.87 -1.80
N LYS A 54 -12.87 13.26 -2.96
CA LYS A 54 -13.98 13.70 -3.83
C LYS A 54 -15.34 13.61 -3.15
N GLN A 55 -15.55 12.57 -2.33
CA GLN A 55 -16.77 12.42 -1.55
C GLN A 55 -16.87 13.48 -0.45
N ILE A 56 -15.77 13.78 0.26
CA ILE A 56 -15.72 14.86 1.25
C ILE A 56 -16.08 16.20 0.60
N GLU A 57 -15.47 16.53 -0.54
CA GLU A 57 -15.76 17.78 -1.26
C GLU A 57 -17.22 17.85 -1.70
N SER A 58 -17.76 16.78 -2.28
CA SER A 58 -19.16 16.71 -2.69
C SER A 58 -20.12 16.92 -1.52
N LEU A 59 -19.97 16.14 -0.44
CA LEU A 59 -20.82 16.20 0.75
C LEU A 59 -20.74 17.55 1.46
N SER A 60 -19.59 18.21 1.41
CA SER A 60 -19.39 19.52 2.02
C SER A 60 -20.19 20.64 1.34
N THR A 61 -20.63 20.44 0.09
CA THR A 61 -21.45 21.41 -0.67
C THR A 61 -22.97 21.24 -0.48
N GLU A 62 -23.41 20.19 0.24
CA GLU A 62 -24.84 19.97 0.49
C GLU A 62 -25.42 21.05 1.41
N LYS A 63 -26.68 21.46 1.15
CA LYS A 63 -27.38 22.48 1.95
C LYS A 63 -27.50 22.10 3.44
N VAL A 64 -27.69 20.81 3.71
CA VAL A 64 -27.66 20.24 5.06
C VAL A 64 -26.61 19.13 5.03
N GLN A 65 -25.51 19.34 5.74
CA GLN A 65 -24.38 18.42 5.71
C GLN A 65 -24.68 17.11 6.43
N ASN A 66 -24.41 15.99 5.76
CA ASN A 66 -24.43 14.67 6.39
C ASN A 66 -23.12 14.39 7.13
N TRP A 67 -23.03 14.85 8.37
CA TRP A 67 -21.83 14.70 9.22
C TRP A 67 -21.36 13.26 9.39
N ASN A 68 -22.29 12.30 9.49
CA ASN A 68 -21.94 10.89 9.63
C ASN A 68 -21.19 10.37 8.40
N GLN A 69 -21.55 10.82 7.19
CA GLN A 69 -20.85 10.45 5.98
C GLN A 69 -19.52 11.18 5.84
N LEU A 70 -19.45 12.47 6.20
CA LEU A 70 -18.20 13.22 6.21
C LEU A 70 -17.15 12.55 7.09
N VAL A 71 -17.49 12.22 8.34
CA VAL A 71 -16.58 11.54 9.27
C VAL A 71 -16.10 10.20 8.71
N ARG A 72 -16.99 9.38 8.15
CA ARG A 72 -16.62 8.09 7.54
C ARG A 72 -15.61 8.25 6.40
N TRP A 73 -15.79 9.24 5.53
CA TRP A 73 -14.86 9.47 4.42
C TRP A 73 -13.53 10.08 4.88
N ILE A 74 -13.54 10.91 5.93
CA ILE A 74 -12.33 11.42 6.57
C ILE A 74 -11.54 10.25 7.17
N ASP A 75 -12.17 9.43 8.01
CA ASP A 75 -11.53 8.27 8.64
C ASP A 75 -11.00 7.28 7.60
N ASN A 76 -11.78 7.00 6.55
CA ASN A 76 -11.34 6.11 5.47
C ASN A 76 -10.11 6.67 4.74
N LYS A 77 -10.08 7.97 4.47
CA LYS A 77 -8.91 8.65 3.88
C LYS A 77 -7.67 8.49 4.76
N GLU A 78 -7.83 8.68 6.07
CA GLU A 78 -6.72 8.58 7.04
C GLU A 78 -6.18 7.16 7.15
N VAL A 79 -7.05 6.17 7.28
CA VAL A 79 -6.68 4.75 7.34
C VAL A 79 -5.89 4.32 6.10
N HIS A 80 -6.31 4.75 4.90
CA HIS A 80 -5.61 4.38 3.68
C HIS A 80 -4.28 5.13 3.48
N ALA A 81 -4.15 6.36 3.99
CA ALA A 81 -2.87 7.06 4.03
C ALA A 81 -1.88 6.38 4.99
N ASP A 82 -2.36 5.88 6.13
CA ASP A 82 -1.53 5.14 7.10
C ASP A 82 -1.07 3.81 6.53
N LYS A 83 -1.95 3.02 5.90
CA LYS A 83 -1.56 1.77 5.21
C LYS A 83 -0.47 1.98 4.16
N LEU A 84 -0.56 3.06 3.39
CA LEU A 84 0.45 3.44 2.43
C LEU A 84 1.78 3.77 3.13
N ALA A 85 1.73 4.57 4.20
CA ALA A 85 2.92 4.93 4.97
C ALA A 85 3.58 3.70 5.62
N GLU A 86 2.80 2.80 6.22
CA GLU A 86 3.28 1.56 6.81
C GLU A 86 3.96 0.65 5.78
N THR A 87 3.38 0.54 4.58
CA THR A 87 4.01 -0.23 3.49
C THR A 87 5.37 0.38 3.11
N VAL A 88 5.44 1.70 2.95
CA VAL A 88 6.70 2.38 2.65
C VAL A 88 7.73 2.18 3.76
N THR A 89 7.35 2.42 5.01
CA THR A 89 8.26 2.36 6.16
C THR A 89 8.72 0.94 6.47
N TYR A 90 7.77 0.01 6.67
CA TYR A 90 8.12 -1.32 7.16
C TYR A 90 8.52 -2.28 6.06
N TYR A 91 7.85 -2.25 4.91
CA TYR A 91 8.18 -3.16 3.83
C TYR A 91 9.39 -2.66 3.04
N PHE A 92 9.31 -1.45 2.49
CA PHE A 92 10.38 -0.98 1.59
C PHE A 92 11.61 -0.48 2.34
N MET A 93 11.47 0.48 3.26
CA MET A 93 12.62 1.09 3.91
C MET A 93 13.32 0.13 4.89
N ALA A 94 12.55 -0.63 5.69
CA ALA A 94 13.13 -1.47 6.74
C ALA A 94 13.52 -2.89 6.25
N GLN A 95 12.84 -3.45 5.25
CA GLN A 95 13.08 -4.83 4.82
C GLN A 95 13.77 -4.92 3.45
N GLN A 96 13.28 -4.22 2.44
CA GLN A 96 13.76 -4.37 1.06
C GLN A 96 15.02 -3.55 0.74
N ILE A 97 15.06 -2.27 1.12
CA ILE A 97 16.21 -1.41 0.85
C ILE A 97 17.27 -1.63 1.93
N LYS A 98 18.43 -2.12 1.52
CA LYS A 98 19.57 -2.34 2.42
C LYS A 98 20.46 -1.10 2.50
N PRO A 99 20.91 -0.69 3.70
CA PRO A 99 21.98 0.27 3.84
C PRO A 99 23.25 -0.21 3.10
N LEU A 100 24.06 0.73 2.65
CA LEU A 100 25.29 0.44 1.91
C LEU A 100 26.49 0.46 2.86
N ASP A 101 27.28 -0.62 2.90
CA ASP A 101 28.53 -0.70 3.66
C ASP A 101 29.75 -0.25 2.84
N ALA A 102 29.80 -0.65 1.56
CA ALA A 102 30.71 -0.16 0.53
C ALA A 102 30.06 -0.44 -0.83
N ALA A 103 29.86 0.59 -1.65
CA ALA A 103 29.16 0.48 -2.93
C ALA A 103 29.85 1.33 -3.99
N ASP A 104 29.83 0.84 -5.23
CA ASP A 104 30.19 1.67 -6.38
C ASP A 104 29.18 2.83 -6.55
N ASP A 105 29.55 3.79 -7.39
CA ASP A 105 28.77 5.01 -7.58
C ASP A 105 27.36 4.73 -8.10
N ALA A 106 27.18 3.72 -8.96
CA ALA A 106 25.88 3.39 -9.54
C ALA A 106 24.91 2.77 -8.51
N VAL A 107 25.40 1.87 -7.66
CA VAL A 107 24.61 1.28 -6.56
C VAL A 107 24.24 2.36 -5.55
N ARG A 108 25.17 3.27 -5.25
CA ARG A 108 24.93 4.42 -4.37
C ARG A 108 23.87 5.37 -4.93
N GLU A 109 23.92 5.69 -6.22
CA GLU A 109 22.93 6.53 -6.89
C GLU A 109 21.53 5.91 -6.86
N LYS A 110 21.41 4.61 -7.16
CA LYS A 110 20.12 3.90 -7.08
C LYS A 110 19.56 3.93 -5.66
N TYR A 111 20.36 3.63 -4.64
CA TYR A 111 19.95 3.67 -3.25
C TYR A 111 19.43 5.06 -2.85
N VAL A 112 20.20 6.12 -3.15
CA VAL A 112 19.80 7.51 -2.85
C VAL A 112 18.51 7.87 -3.56
N ARG A 113 18.35 7.49 -4.84
CA ARG A 113 17.13 7.72 -5.61
C ARG A 113 15.92 7.05 -4.96
N GLU A 114 16.04 5.78 -4.57
CA GLU A 114 14.94 5.02 -3.99
C GLU A 114 14.52 5.52 -2.62
N VAL A 115 15.48 5.82 -1.74
CA VAL A 115 15.20 6.40 -0.42
C VAL A 115 14.55 7.79 -0.57
N THR A 116 15.00 8.60 -1.53
CA THR A 116 14.40 9.91 -1.81
C THR A 116 12.95 9.76 -2.27
N LEU A 117 12.68 8.86 -3.22
CA LEU A 117 11.32 8.60 -3.69
C LEU A 117 10.40 8.13 -2.56
N LEU A 118 10.86 7.21 -1.71
CA LEU A 118 10.09 6.73 -0.56
C LEU A 118 9.80 7.85 0.45
N HIS A 119 10.78 8.71 0.72
CA HIS A 119 10.56 9.88 1.57
C HIS A 119 9.49 10.82 1.00
N GLU A 120 9.54 11.11 -0.31
CA GLU A 120 8.53 11.94 -0.96
C GLU A 120 7.14 11.29 -0.94
N ILE A 121 7.05 9.96 -1.06
CA ILE A 121 5.79 9.22 -0.90
C ILE A 121 5.23 9.41 0.51
N LEU A 122 6.05 9.25 1.56
CA LEU A 122 5.62 9.47 2.95
C LEU A 122 5.10 10.90 3.16
N PHE A 123 5.85 11.90 2.68
CA PHE A 123 5.46 13.29 2.79
C PHE A 123 4.12 13.57 2.11
N ASN A 124 3.96 13.13 0.85
CA ASN A 124 2.71 13.35 0.12
C ASN A 124 1.54 12.53 0.68
N SER A 125 1.80 11.35 1.27
CA SER A 125 0.78 10.56 1.97
C SER A 125 0.26 11.32 3.18
N MET A 126 1.16 11.90 3.99
CA MET A 126 0.77 12.77 5.11
C MET A 126 -0.01 14.01 4.65
N LYS A 127 0.40 14.63 3.53
CA LYS A 127 -0.34 15.77 2.98
C LYS A 127 -1.73 15.40 2.49
N ALA A 128 -1.90 14.24 1.84
CA ALA A 128 -3.21 13.73 1.47
C ALA A 128 -4.07 13.35 2.69
N LYS A 129 -3.44 12.83 3.76
CA LYS A 129 -4.08 12.57 5.05
C LYS A 129 -4.65 13.84 5.68
N GLN A 130 -3.90 14.93 5.67
CA GLN A 130 -4.26 16.17 6.36
C GLN A 130 -5.15 17.13 5.55
N ASN A 131 -5.28 16.94 4.23
CA ASN A 131 -5.96 17.89 3.33
C ASN A 131 -6.94 17.19 2.38
N THR A 132 -7.65 17.98 1.57
CA THR A 132 -8.52 17.52 0.47
C THR A 132 -7.97 17.89 -0.92
N ALA A 133 -6.72 18.35 -1.03
CA ALA A 133 -6.17 18.74 -2.34
C ALA A 133 -5.77 17.51 -3.17
N LEU A 134 -6.47 17.29 -4.30
CA LEU A 134 -6.24 16.15 -5.21
C LEU A 134 -4.82 16.07 -5.78
N LYS A 135 -4.09 17.19 -5.83
CA LYS A 135 -2.69 17.23 -6.30
C LYS A 135 -1.77 16.24 -5.58
N TYR A 136 -2.03 15.97 -4.29
CA TYR A 136 -1.22 15.03 -3.53
C TYR A 136 -1.46 13.58 -3.99
N CYS A 137 -2.68 13.22 -4.40
CA CYS A 137 -2.98 11.91 -4.97
C CYS A 137 -2.30 11.72 -6.34
N THR A 138 -2.30 12.75 -7.19
CA THR A 138 -1.59 12.73 -8.48
C THR A 138 -0.09 12.51 -8.26
N LYS A 139 0.52 13.32 -7.37
CA LYS A 139 1.95 13.21 -7.05
C LYS A 139 2.30 11.85 -6.46
N LEU A 140 1.45 11.30 -5.57
CA LEU A 140 1.65 9.95 -5.03
C LEU A 140 1.72 8.89 -6.13
N ARG A 141 0.81 8.90 -7.11
CA ARG A 141 0.85 7.93 -8.22
C ARG A 141 2.15 8.02 -9.01
N GLU A 142 2.56 9.24 -9.37
CA GLU A 142 3.80 9.46 -10.10
C GLU A 142 5.01 8.90 -9.35
N LEU A 143 5.14 9.21 -8.06
CA LEU A 143 6.24 8.76 -7.22
C LEU A 143 6.25 7.24 -7.06
N ILE A 144 5.08 6.63 -6.86
CA ILE A 144 4.95 5.18 -6.72
C ILE A 144 5.36 4.47 -8.01
N LEU A 145 4.98 5.00 -9.17
CA LEU A 145 5.38 4.45 -10.47
C LEU A 145 6.88 4.63 -10.73
N GLN A 146 7.46 5.79 -10.41
CA GLN A 146 8.91 6.03 -10.52
C GLN A 146 9.72 5.12 -9.59
N PHE A 147 9.21 4.87 -8.38
CA PHE A 147 9.82 3.95 -7.43
C PHE A 147 9.69 2.50 -7.92
N ARG A 148 8.51 2.09 -8.41
CA ARG A 148 8.28 0.78 -9.04
C ARG A 148 9.29 0.51 -10.15
N GLN A 149 9.47 1.47 -11.06
CA GLN A 149 10.43 1.36 -12.15
C GLN A 149 11.87 1.25 -11.64
N SER A 150 12.26 2.05 -10.64
CA SER A 150 13.57 1.96 -9.99
C SER A 150 13.85 0.57 -9.41
N PHE A 151 12.86 0.06 -8.69
CA PHE A 151 13.01 -1.05 -7.77
C PHE A 151 12.91 -2.39 -8.50
N LEU A 152 11.91 -2.54 -9.39
CA LEU A 152 11.69 -3.77 -10.16
C LEU A 152 12.48 -3.81 -11.47
N GLY A 153 12.98 -2.67 -11.95
CA GLY A 153 13.55 -2.54 -13.30
C GLY A 153 12.49 -2.60 -14.42
N GLU A 154 12.92 -2.40 -15.67
CA GLU A 154 12.03 -2.29 -16.84
C GLU A 154 11.27 -3.58 -17.23
N LYS A 155 11.49 -4.72 -16.56
CA LYS A 155 10.98 -6.04 -16.99
C LYS A 155 9.88 -6.67 -16.13
N SER A 156 9.11 -5.88 -15.37
CA SER A 156 7.97 -6.41 -14.60
C SER A 156 6.62 -6.06 -15.28
N HIS A 157 6.35 -6.77 -16.38
CA HIS A 157 5.02 -6.86 -16.99
C HIS A 157 4.22 -8.02 -16.40
#